data_AF-M0LZE0-F1
#
_entry.id   AF-M0LZE0-F1
#
_cell.length_a   1.000
_cell.length_b   1.000
_cell.length_c   1.000
_cell.angle_alpha   90.00
_cell.angle_beta   90.00
_cell.angle_gamma   90.00
#
_symmetry.space_group_name_H-M   'P 1'
#
loop_
_entity.id
_entity.type
_entity.pdbx_description
1 polymer ?
#
loop_
_entity_poly.entity_id
_entity_poly.type
_entity_poly.pdbx_seq_one_letter_code
_entity_poly.pdbx_strand_id
1 'polypeptide(L)'
;MSDDLPPILDIRDALDDIETSADADVADDLDAIRTRLDELEGRDRADEQSVVDDLDGLVLGLRESLDGEADRRAEGVQNRLRTYRDALHDTSTTLSLSGAELRDGSGDRAGIVDHAGETVNLVGTLVNGGDARAAVVSLAFHDDDGAPVRKVESHEVGLDPDERRDVDFTVYVPENATYYATTALDADDPRATSDADVPDGNE
;
A
#
# COMPACT_ATOMS: atom_id res chain seq x y z
N MET A 1 -10.89 10.23 -14.29
CA MET A 1 -9.50 9.77 -14.17
C MET A 1 -9.62 8.54 -13.30
N SER A 2 -9.16 7.38 -13.78
CA SER A 2 -9.20 6.17 -12.96
C SER A 2 -8.26 6.40 -11.79
N ASP A 3 -8.81 6.58 -10.59
CA ASP A 3 -8.02 6.48 -9.36
C ASP A 3 -7.77 4.97 -9.21
N ASP A 4 -6.58 4.55 -9.63
CA ASP A 4 -6.13 3.18 -9.49
C ASP A 4 -6.02 2.87 -8.00
N LEU A 5 -6.44 1.67 -7.61
CA LEU A 5 -6.44 1.24 -6.23
C LEU A 5 -5.01 1.40 -5.64
N PRO A 6 -4.85 1.89 -4.40
CA PRO A 6 -3.54 1.95 -3.76
C PRO A 6 -2.81 0.59 -3.86
N PRO A 7 -1.51 0.54 -4.18
CA PRO A 7 -0.81 -0.73 -4.45
C PRO A 7 -0.89 -1.77 -3.33
N ILE A 8 -0.99 -1.32 -2.08
CA ILE A 8 -1.19 -2.20 -0.91
C ILE A 8 -2.55 -2.93 -0.92
N LEU A 9 -3.55 -2.33 -1.56
CA LEU A 9 -4.88 -2.89 -1.74
C LEU A 9 -5.00 -3.73 -3.02
N ASP A 10 -3.96 -3.81 -3.86
CA ASP A 10 -3.94 -4.69 -5.03
C ASP A 10 -3.78 -6.16 -4.59
N ILE A 11 -4.87 -6.69 -4.01
CA ILE A 11 -4.98 -8.03 -3.41
C ILE A 11 -5.72 -9.01 -4.33
N ARG A 12 -6.06 -8.60 -5.56
CA ARG A 12 -6.85 -9.41 -6.51
C ARG A 12 -6.17 -10.76 -6.78
N ASP A 13 -4.85 -10.76 -7.01
CA ASP A 13 -4.07 -11.99 -7.20
C ASP A 13 -4.13 -12.91 -5.97
N ALA A 14 -4.09 -12.34 -4.76
CA ALA A 14 -4.21 -13.13 -3.53
C ALA A 14 -5.60 -13.76 -3.37
N LEU A 15 -6.67 -13.06 -3.80
CA LEU A 15 -8.02 -13.60 -3.81
C LEU A 15 -8.17 -14.76 -4.81
N ASP A 16 -7.56 -14.64 -5.99
CA ASP A 16 -7.57 -15.71 -7.01
C ASP A 16 -6.80 -16.96 -6.53
N ASP A 17 -5.70 -16.76 -5.81
CA ASP A 17 -4.96 -17.85 -5.17
C ASP A 17 -5.75 -18.52 -4.04
N ILE A 18 -6.49 -17.74 -3.24
CA ILE A 18 -7.39 -18.27 -2.20
C ILE A 18 -8.48 -19.12 -2.85
N GLU A 19 -9.13 -18.62 -3.91
CA GLU A 19 -10.16 -19.37 -4.65
C GLU A 19 -9.64 -20.72 -5.15
N THR A 20 -8.41 -20.73 -5.66
CA THR A 20 -7.78 -21.93 -6.21
C THR A 20 -7.38 -22.95 -5.13
N SER A 21 -7.04 -22.47 -3.94
CA SER A 21 -6.49 -23.30 -2.84
C SER A 21 -7.50 -23.66 -1.75
N ALA A 22 -8.66 -23.02 -1.74
CA ALA A 22 -9.73 -23.30 -0.77
C ALA A 22 -10.38 -24.66 -1.04
N ASP A 23 -10.54 -25.45 0.01
CA ASP A 23 -11.34 -26.68 -0.01
C ASP A 23 -12.85 -26.40 0.23
N ALA A 24 -13.18 -25.17 0.64
CA ALA A 24 -14.54 -24.70 0.92
C ALA A 24 -15.13 -23.88 -0.24
N ASP A 25 -16.45 -23.82 -0.32
CA ASP A 25 -17.16 -22.98 -1.29
C ASP A 25 -17.14 -21.52 -0.82
N VAL A 26 -16.19 -20.73 -1.34
CA VAL A 26 -15.90 -19.36 -0.91
C VAL A 26 -16.13 -18.32 -2.01
N ALA A 27 -16.68 -18.72 -3.15
CA ALA A 27 -16.83 -17.85 -4.32
C ALA A 27 -17.69 -16.61 -4.02
N ASP A 28 -18.79 -16.77 -3.29
CA ASP A 28 -19.68 -15.66 -2.92
C ASP A 28 -18.97 -14.65 -1.99
N ASP A 29 -18.18 -15.13 -1.03
CA ASP A 29 -17.42 -14.28 -0.11
C ASP A 29 -16.31 -13.51 -0.84
N LEU A 30 -15.60 -14.18 -1.75
CA LEU A 30 -14.56 -13.55 -2.59
C LEU A 30 -15.16 -12.52 -3.55
N ASP A 31 -16.32 -12.79 -4.16
CA ASP A 31 -17.01 -11.82 -5.00
C ASP A 31 -17.50 -10.60 -4.22
N ALA A 32 -17.93 -10.79 -2.96
CA ALA A 32 -18.27 -9.67 -2.08
C ALA A 32 -17.04 -8.78 -1.79
N ILE A 33 -15.87 -9.40 -1.54
CA ILE A 33 -14.61 -8.68 -1.34
C ILE A 33 -14.20 -7.92 -2.61
N ARG A 34 -14.21 -8.58 -3.77
CA ARG A 34 -13.88 -7.97 -5.07
C ARG A 34 -14.77 -6.77 -5.39
N THR A 35 -16.09 -6.93 -5.18
CA THR A 35 -17.06 -5.84 -5.36
C THR A 35 -16.71 -4.64 -4.48
N ARG A 36 -16.32 -4.89 -3.22
CA ARG A 36 -16.01 -3.82 -2.28
C ARG A 36 -14.68 -3.12 -2.59
N LEU A 37 -13.70 -3.82 -3.17
CA LEU A 37 -12.48 -3.22 -3.73
C LEU A 37 -12.77 -2.33 -4.94
N ASP A 38 -13.65 -2.77 -5.84
CA ASP A 38 -14.05 -1.96 -7.01
C ASP A 38 -14.78 -0.68 -6.59
N GLU A 39 -15.48 -0.70 -5.45
CA GLU A 39 -16.08 0.52 -4.90
C GLU A 39 -15.08 1.50 -4.26
N LEU A 40 -13.87 1.05 -3.95
CA LEU A 40 -12.76 1.90 -3.50
C LEU A 40 -12.16 2.66 -4.69
N GLU A 41 -12.13 2.04 -5.87
CA GLU A 41 -11.72 2.69 -7.13
C GLU A 41 -12.67 3.86 -7.46
N GLY A 42 -12.28 5.07 -7.06
CA GLY A 42 -12.99 6.32 -7.36
C GLY A 42 -13.75 6.98 -6.21
N ARG A 43 -13.51 6.58 -4.96
CA ARG A 43 -14.04 7.29 -3.77
C ARG A 43 -13.07 8.34 -3.20
N ASP A 44 -13.65 9.33 -2.52
CA ASP A 44 -12.89 10.29 -1.73
C ASP A 44 -12.40 9.65 -0.42
N ARG A 45 -11.25 10.11 0.09
CA ARG A 45 -10.56 9.51 1.26
C ARG A 45 -11.38 9.37 2.53
N ALA A 46 -12.33 10.27 2.75
CA ALA A 46 -13.19 10.23 3.93
C ALA A 46 -14.11 9.00 3.95
N ASP A 47 -14.42 8.44 2.77
CA ASP A 47 -15.24 7.23 2.64
C ASP A 47 -14.39 5.95 2.61
N GLU A 48 -13.08 6.05 2.33
CA GLU A 48 -12.16 4.89 2.25
C GLU A 48 -12.06 4.13 3.57
N GLN A 49 -11.99 4.81 4.71
CA GLN A 49 -11.82 4.15 6.01
C GLN A 49 -12.98 3.20 6.34
N SER A 50 -14.22 3.63 6.09
CA SER A 50 -15.39 2.78 6.32
C SER A 50 -15.38 1.56 5.39
N VAL A 51 -14.92 1.71 4.15
CA VAL A 51 -14.84 0.61 3.19
C VAL A 51 -13.75 -0.39 3.58
N VAL A 52 -12.61 0.09 4.08
CA VAL A 52 -11.51 -0.75 4.58
C VAL A 52 -11.94 -1.55 5.80
N ASP A 53 -12.68 -0.96 6.73
CA ASP A 53 -13.22 -1.68 7.89
C ASP A 53 -14.25 -2.75 7.46
N ASP A 54 -15.09 -2.47 6.46
CA ASP A 54 -16.00 -3.46 5.89
C ASP A 54 -15.25 -4.61 5.20
N LEU A 55 -14.18 -4.30 4.45
CA LEU A 55 -13.30 -5.30 3.83
C LEU A 55 -12.63 -6.20 4.88
N ASP A 56 -12.12 -5.63 5.98
CA ASP A 56 -11.51 -6.39 7.08
C ASP A 56 -12.52 -7.38 7.69
N GLY A 57 -13.78 -6.93 7.85
CA GLY A 57 -14.89 -7.77 8.30
C GLY A 57 -15.24 -8.91 7.33
N LEU A 58 -15.27 -8.64 6.02
CA LEU A 58 -15.52 -9.66 4.99
C LEU A 58 -14.41 -10.70 4.96
N VAL A 59 -13.14 -10.27 5.00
CA VAL A 59 -12.00 -11.19 5.03
C VAL A 59 -12.00 -12.00 6.32
N LEU A 60 -12.38 -11.42 7.46
CA LEU A 60 -12.52 -12.16 8.71
C LEU A 60 -13.59 -13.25 8.59
N GLY A 61 -14.75 -12.96 8.01
CA GLY A 61 -15.79 -13.95 7.76
C GLY A 61 -15.34 -15.06 6.81
N LEU A 62 -14.63 -14.70 5.73
CA LEU A 62 -14.04 -15.66 4.80
C LEU A 62 -13.08 -16.62 5.53
N ARG A 63 -12.21 -16.10 6.40
CA ARG A 63 -11.24 -16.91 7.17
C ARG A 63 -11.89 -17.94 8.08
N GLU A 64 -13.10 -17.69 8.59
CA GLU A 64 -13.83 -18.68 9.40
C GLU A 64 -14.16 -19.97 8.63
N SER A 65 -14.15 -19.90 7.29
CA SER A 65 -14.44 -21.03 6.39
C SER A 65 -13.18 -21.60 5.73
N LEU A 66 -12.01 -21.02 5.97
CA LEU A 66 -10.74 -21.42 5.37
C LEU A 66 -9.86 -22.15 6.38
N ASP A 67 -8.95 -22.96 5.84
CA ASP A 67 -7.92 -23.65 6.62
C ASP A 67 -6.59 -23.67 5.84
N GLY A 68 -5.53 -24.00 6.56
CA GLY A 68 -4.25 -24.39 5.97
C GLY A 68 -3.55 -23.26 5.23
N GLU A 69 -3.45 -23.37 3.92
CA GLU A 69 -2.74 -22.40 3.08
C GLU A 69 -3.66 -21.25 2.65
N ALA A 70 -4.94 -21.51 2.39
CA ALA A 70 -5.91 -20.47 2.02
C ALA A 70 -6.16 -19.50 3.18
N ASP A 71 -6.28 -20.00 4.42
CA ASP A 71 -6.38 -19.14 5.61
C ASP A 71 -5.13 -18.27 5.80
N ARG A 72 -3.92 -18.83 5.59
CA ARG A 72 -2.67 -18.05 5.66
C ARG A 72 -2.62 -16.93 4.63
N ARG A 73 -3.07 -17.17 3.39
CA ARG A 73 -3.18 -16.10 2.38
C ARG A 73 -4.19 -15.03 2.78
N ALA A 74 -5.34 -15.44 3.31
CA ALA A 74 -6.37 -14.51 3.79
C ALA A 74 -5.88 -13.68 5.00
N GLU A 75 -5.01 -14.24 5.86
CA GLU A 75 -4.32 -13.49 6.91
C GLU A 75 -3.40 -12.41 6.34
N GLY A 76 -2.61 -12.72 5.31
CA GLY A 76 -1.78 -11.75 4.60
C GLY A 76 -2.61 -10.59 4.03
N VAL A 77 -3.81 -10.88 3.50
CA VAL A 77 -4.77 -9.85 3.07
C VAL A 77 -5.22 -8.95 4.24
N GLN A 78 -5.57 -9.52 5.40
CA GLN A 78 -5.93 -8.71 6.58
C GLN A 78 -4.79 -7.82 7.06
N ASN A 79 -3.56 -8.32 7.01
CA ASN A 79 -2.38 -7.55 7.40
C ASN A 79 -2.20 -6.33 6.49
N ARG A 80 -2.38 -6.51 5.17
CA ARG A 80 -2.36 -5.39 4.19
C ARG A 80 -3.46 -4.36 4.47
N LEU A 81 -4.69 -4.81 4.73
CA LEU A 81 -5.82 -3.92 5.06
C LEU A 81 -5.54 -3.11 6.34
N ARG A 82 -4.99 -3.78 7.36
CA ARG A 82 -4.59 -3.13 8.62
C ARG A 82 -3.50 -2.08 8.39
N THR A 83 -2.44 -2.43 7.68
CA THR A 83 -1.35 -1.50 7.34
C THR A 83 -1.88 -0.29 6.56
N TYR A 84 -2.78 -0.50 5.60
CA TYR A 84 -3.38 0.61 4.85
C TYR A 84 -4.25 1.50 5.75
N ARG A 85 -5.06 0.92 6.64
CA ARG A 85 -5.85 1.67 7.63
C ARG A 85 -4.95 2.51 8.54
N ASP A 86 -3.82 1.97 8.99
CA ASP A 86 -2.86 2.69 9.80
C ASP A 86 -2.23 3.85 9.00
N ALA A 87 -1.89 3.61 7.72
CA ALA A 87 -1.38 4.64 6.81
C ALA A 87 -2.40 5.76 6.52
N LEU A 88 -3.70 5.43 6.43
CA LEU A 88 -4.78 6.43 6.31
C LEU A 88 -4.83 7.34 7.53
N HIS A 89 -4.68 6.78 8.74
CA HIS A 89 -4.58 7.56 9.97
C HIS A 89 -3.32 8.44 10.01
N ASP A 90 -2.23 7.98 9.38
CA ASP A 90 -0.96 8.69 9.39
C ASP A 90 -0.81 9.78 8.31
N THR A 91 -1.69 9.79 7.29
CA THR A 91 -1.61 10.73 6.17
C THR A 91 -1.98 12.16 6.57
N SER A 92 -1.25 13.16 6.06
CA SER A 92 -1.63 14.56 6.22
C SER A 92 -2.97 14.84 5.54
N THR A 93 -3.90 15.50 6.22
CA THR A 93 -5.26 15.79 5.71
C THR A 93 -5.29 16.64 4.44
N THR A 94 -4.16 17.23 4.07
CA THR A 94 -4.02 18.18 2.96
C THR A 94 -3.00 17.75 1.92
N LEU A 95 -2.27 16.64 2.14
CA LEU A 95 -1.37 16.08 1.14
C LEU A 95 -1.89 14.74 0.65
N SER A 96 -1.85 14.53 -0.66
CA SER A 96 -2.12 13.23 -1.26
C SER A 96 -1.03 12.83 -2.23
N LEU A 97 -0.83 11.52 -2.36
CA LEU A 97 -0.07 10.94 -3.46
C LEU A 97 -1.08 10.16 -4.30
N SER A 98 -1.12 10.45 -5.59
CA SER A 98 -2.03 9.84 -6.56
C SER A 98 -1.24 9.10 -7.63
N GLY A 99 -1.76 7.96 -8.09
CA GLY A 99 -1.12 7.15 -9.15
C GLY A 99 0.26 6.64 -8.75
N ALA A 100 0.45 6.31 -7.47
CA ALA A 100 1.70 5.79 -6.97
C ALA A 100 1.94 4.38 -7.50
N GLU A 101 3.04 4.18 -8.22
CA GLU A 101 3.42 2.86 -8.74
C GLU A 101 4.94 2.71 -8.81
N LEU A 102 5.41 1.48 -8.65
CA LEU A 102 6.81 1.13 -8.94
C LEU A 102 6.95 0.77 -10.41
N ARG A 103 8.03 1.25 -11.03
CA ARG A 103 8.39 0.97 -12.41
C ARG A 103 9.80 0.42 -12.53
N ASP A 104 9.98 -0.54 -13.43
CA ASP A 104 11.28 -1.14 -13.70
C ASP A 104 12.17 -0.21 -14.57
N GLY A 105 13.36 -0.69 -14.94
CA GLY A 105 14.27 0.05 -15.82
C GLY A 105 13.77 0.25 -17.26
N SER A 106 12.72 -0.46 -17.67
CA SER A 106 12.05 -0.35 -18.96
C SER A 106 10.91 0.68 -18.93
N GLY A 107 10.44 1.03 -17.73
CA GLY A 107 9.30 1.90 -17.49
C GLY A 107 7.96 1.17 -17.34
N ASP A 108 7.99 -0.16 -17.23
CA ASP A 108 6.81 -1.01 -17.01
C ASP A 108 6.53 -1.16 -15.50
N ARG A 109 5.28 -1.46 -15.13
CA ARG A 109 4.90 -1.68 -13.73
C ARG A 109 5.71 -2.83 -13.13
N ALA A 110 6.39 -2.56 -12.02
CA ALA A 110 7.25 -3.51 -11.33
C ALA A 110 6.49 -4.18 -10.16
N GLY A 111 6.30 -5.49 -10.27
CA GLY A 111 5.83 -6.33 -9.15
C GLY A 111 6.92 -6.48 -8.09
N ILE A 112 6.55 -6.40 -6.80
CA ILE A 112 7.53 -6.48 -5.70
C ILE A 112 8.28 -7.81 -5.69
N VAL A 113 7.54 -8.92 -5.80
CA VAL A 113 8.12 -10.26 -5.74
C VAL A 113 9.02 -10.54 -6.94
N ASP A 114 8.63 -10.07 -8.13
CA ASP A 114 9.39 -10.30 -9.37
C ASP A 114 10.70 -9.49 -9.42
N HIS A 115 10.76 -8.38 -8.71
CA HIS A 115 11.91 -7.47 -8.67
C HIS A 115 12.62 -7.48 -7.30
N ALA A 116 12.45 -8.54 -6.53
CA ALA A 116 13.13 -8.72 -5.25
C ALA A 116 14.66 -8.63 -5.41
N GLY A 117 15.29 -7.74 -4.64
CA GLY A 117 16.72 -7.48 -4.73
C GLY A 117 17.16 -6.58 -5.88
N GLU A 118 16.20 -5.98 -6.60
CA GLU A 118 16.45 -5.07 -7.72
C GLU A 118 16.19 -3.61 -7.36
N THR A 119 16.57 -2.71 -8.27
CA THR A 119 16.32 -1.28 -8.16
C THR A 119 15.20 -0.88 -9.12
N VAL A 120 14.17 -0.23 -8.58
CA VAL A 120 12.99 0.24 -9.30
C VAL A 120 12.78 1.73 -9.01
N ASN A 121 11.91 2.39 -9.79
CA ASN A 121 11.55 3.79 -9.55
C ASN A 121 10.12 3.87 -9.02
N LEU A 122 9.92 4.55 -7.90
CA LEU A 122 8.59 4.98 -7.49
C LEU A 122 8.23 6.23 -8.28
N VAL A 123 7.08 6.21 -8.94
CA VAL A 123 6.50 7.38 -9.61
C VAL A 123 5.13 7.68 -9.03
N GLY A 124 4.72 8.94 -9.08
CA GLY A 124 3.37 9.37 -8.70
C GLY A 124 3.23 10.88 -8.77
N THR A 125 2.05 11.39 -8.43
CA THR A 125 1.76 12.82 -8.37
C THR A 125 1.42 13.22 -6.94
N LEU A 126 2.27 14.05 -6.32
CA LEU A 126 1.96 14.73 -5.07
C LEU A 126 0.96 15.85 -5.33
N VAL A 127 -0.04 15.99 -4.45
CA VAL A 127 -1.05 17.05 -4.50
C VAL A 127 -1.13 17.72 -3.13
N ASN A 128 -1.02 19.05 -3.12
CA ASN A 128 -1.24 19.87 -1.93
C ASN A 128 -2.60 20.56 -2.02
N GLY A 129 -3.56 20.12 -1.21
CA GLY A 129 -4.88 20.76 -1.08
C GLY A 129 -4.98 21.81 0.03
N GLY A 130 -3.85 22.22 0.64
CA GLY A 130 -3.81 23.20 1.72
C GLY A 130 -2.79 24.31 1.48
N ASP A 131 -2.31 24.92 2.57
CA ASP A 131 -1.29 25.97 2.50
C ASP A 131 0.07 25.45 1.99
N ALA A 132 0.94 26.38 1.58
CA ALA A 132 2.29 26.07 1.11
C ALA A 132 3.10 25.32 2.18
N ARG A 133 3.79 24.25 1.77
CA ARG A 133 4.51 23.36 2.69
C ARG A 133 5.59 22.54 1.99
N ALA A 134 6.49 21.95 2.78
CA ALA A 134 7.38 20.91 2.30
C ALA A 134 6.72 19.54 2.49
N ALA A 135 6.80 18.68 1.47
CA ALA A 135 6.26 17.34 1.49
C ALA A 135 7.36 16.32 1.19
N VAL A 136 7.22 15.13 1.78
CA VAL A 136 8.01 13.95 1.42
C VAL A 136 7.07 12.80 1.07
N VAL A 137 7.50 11.95 0.14
CA VAL A 137 6.86 10.65 -0.11
C VAL A 137 7.57 9.61 0.72
N SER A 138 6.82 8.92 1.55
CA SER A 138 7.28 7.78 2.32
C SER A 138 6.85 6.49 1.63
N LEU A 139 7.80 5.58 1.42
CA LEU A 139 7.60 4.23 0.88
C LEU A 139 8.01 3.22 1.95
N ALA A 140 7.09 2.37 2.39
CA ALA A 140 7.36 1.28 3.33
C ALA A 140 7.15 -0.08 2.63
N PHE A 141 8.15 -0.93 2.67
CA PHE A 141 8.09 -2.33 2.23
C PHE A 141 7.77 -3.24 3.41
N HIS A 142 6.93 -4.23 3.17
CA HIS A 142 6.47 -5.19 4.16
C HIS A 142 6.65 -6.62 3.65
N ASP A 143 6.86 -7.55 4.56
CA ASP A 143 6.85 -8.99 4.26
C ASP A 143 5.43 -9.56 4.25
N ASP A 144 5.30 -10.87 4.04
CA ASP A 144 4.00 -11.56 3.95
C ASP A 144 3.18 -11.50 5.26
N ASP A 145 3.86 -11.45 6.40
CA ASP A 145 3.26 -11.29 7.73
C ASP A 145 2.87 -9.83 8.02
N GLY A 146 3.21 -8.92 7.10
CA GLY A 146 2.98 -7.49 7.20
C GLY A 146 3.95 -6.74 8.10
N ALA A 147 5.03 -7.38 8.54
CA ALA A 147 6.07 -6.72 9.28
C ALA A 147 6.86 -5.76 8.37
N PRO A 148 7.21 -4.55 8.85
CA PRO A 148 7.98 -3.60 8.06
C PRO A 148 9.40 -4.15 7.84
N VAL A 149 9.80 -4.23 6.58
CA VAL A 149 11.14 -4.69 6.17
C VAL A 149 12.07 -3.50 5.93
N ARG A 150 11.55 -2.45 5.29
CA ARG A 150 12.34 -1.25 4.99
C ARG A 150 11.43 -0.06 4.76
N LYS A 151 11.88 1.12 5.18
CA LYS A 151 11.25 2.40 4.85
C LYS A 151 12.23 3.29 4.11
N VAL A 152 11.75 4.02 3.10
CA VAL A 152 12.53 4.98 2.30
C VAL A 152 11.69 6.24 2.12
N GLU A 153 12.31 7.40 2.25
CA GLU A 153 11.66 8.68 2.06
C GLU A 153 12.31 9.44 0.90
N SER A 154 11.47 10.16 0.14
CA SER A 154 11.95 11.04 -0.92
C SER A 154 12.66 12.25 -0.34
N HIS A 155 13.36 12.98 -1.22
CA HIS A 155 13.78 14.34 -0.88
C HIS A 155 12.56 15.22 -0.62
N GLU A 156 12.76 16.27 0.19
CA GLU A 156 11.75 17.28 0.44
C GLU A 156 11.40 18.04 -0.84
N VAL A 157 10.09 18.19 -1.07
CA VAL A 157 9.52 18.91 -2.20
C VAL A 157 8.63 20.01 -1.67
N GLY A 158 9.01 21.27 -1.89
CA GLY A 158 8.17 22.43 -1.53
C GLY A 158 7.01 22.57 -2.52
N LEU A 159 5.77 22.50 -2.02
CA LEU A 159 4.54 22.62 -2.81
C LEU A 159 3.81 23.90 -2.46
N ASP A 160 3.42 24.65 -3.50
CA ASP A 160 2.50 25.78 -3.37
C ASP A 160 1.06 25.28 -3.08
N PRO A 161 0.14 26.16 -2.66
CA PRO A 161 -1.27 25.79 -2.49
C PRO A 161 -1.88 25.32 -3.82
N ASP A 162 -2.70 24.27 -3.75
CA ASP A 162 -3.35 23.62 -4.90
C ASP A 162 -2.37 23.03 -5.94
N GLU A 163 -1.08 22.96 -5.61
CA GLU A 163 -0.08 22.45 -6.53
C GLU A 163 -0.18 20.93 -6.67
N ARG A 164 0.00 20.47 -7.92
CA ARG A 164 0.21 19.06 -8.27
C ARG A 164 1.61 18.93 -8.86
N ARG A 165 2.41 18.02 -8.35
CA ARG A 165 3.78 17.81 -8.82
C ARG A 165 4.10 16.34 -8.97
N ASP A 166 4.61 15.99 -10.14
CA ASP A 166 5.11 14.65 -10.39
C ASP A 166 6.40 14.43 -9.61
N VAL A 167 6.51 13.26 -9.02
CA VAL A 167 7.67 12.81 -8.25
C VAL A 167 8.15 11.49 -8.82
N ASP A 168 9.47 11.37 -8.93
CA ASP A 168 10.14 10.12 -9.24
C ASP A 168 11.36 9.97 -8.32
N PHE A 169 11.54 8.79 -7.75
CA PHE A 169 12.81 8.46 -7.10
C PHE A 169 13.09 6.97 -7.09
N THR A 170 14.38 6.66 -7.14
CA THR A 170 14.91 5.31 -7.23
C THR A 170 14.96 4.64 -5.86
N VAL A 171 14.46 3.41 -5.76
CA VAL A 171 14.39 2.62 -4.53
C VAL A 171 14.87 1.19 -4.77
N TYR A 172 15.44 0.57 -3.74
CA TYR A 172 15.84 -0.83 -3.76
C TYR A 172 14.75 -1.68 -3.11
N VAL A 173 14.28 -2.72 -3.80
CA VAL A 173 13.27 -3.65 -3.30
C VAL A 173 13.95 -4.70 -2.42
N PRO A 174 13.62 -4.79 -1.12
CA PRO A 174 14.18 -5.82 -0.24
C PRO A 174 13.80 -7.24 -0.71
N GLU A 175 14.70 -8.21 -0.52
CA GLU A 175 14.47 -9.60 -0.97
C GLU A 175 13.24 -10.28 -0.34
N ASN A 176 12.88 -9.89 0.87
CA ASN A 176 11.76 -10.48 1.63
C ASN A 176 10.48 -9.62 1.58
N ALA A 177 10.48 -8.54 0.79
CA ALA A 177 9.28 -7.74 0.64
C ALA A 177 8.26 -8.46 -0.25
N THR A 178 6.98 -8.39 0.11
CA THR A 178 5.87 -8.95 -0.69
C THR A 178 4.90 -7.86 -1.12
N TYR A 179 4.83 -6.75 -0.38
CA TYR A 179 4.04 -5.58 -0.76
C TYR A 179 4.67 -4.28 -0.25
N TYR A 180 4.10 -3.14 -0.65
CA TYR A 180 4.53 -1.82 -0.22
C TYR A 180 3.35 -0.89 0.04
N ALA A 181 3.58 0.11 0.89
CA ALA A 181 2.67 1.22 1.15
C ALA A 181 3.36 2.54 0.81
N THR A 182 2.60 3.49 0.26
CA THR A 182 3.08 4.85 -0.01
C THR A 182 2.21 5.88 0.66
N THR A 183 2.84 6.86 1.30
CA THR A 183 2.16 7.95 2.00
C THR A 183 2.81 9.29 1.69
N ALA A 184 2.01 10.34 1.49
CA ALA A 184 2.51 11.71 1.46
C ALA A 184 2.51 12.28 2.88
N LEU A 185 3.67 12.70 3.36
CA LEU A 185 3.87 13.28 4.68
C LEU A 185 4.30 14.74 4.55
N ASP A 186 3.96 15.53 5.57
CA ASP A 186 4.54 16.86 5.75
C ASP A 186 6.00 16.67 6.18
N ALA A 187 6.94 17.41 5.58
CA ALA A 187 8.36 17.25 5.89
C ALA A 187 8.71 17.64 7.32
N ASP A 188 7.92 18.56 7.91
CA ASP A 188 8.04 18.96 9.31
C ASP A 188 7.37 17.97 10.28
N ASP A 189 6.72 16.91 9.77
CA ASP A 189 6.10 15.89 10.60
C ASP A 189 7.16 14.99 11.25
N PRO A 190 7.13 14.76 12.58
CA PRO A 190 8.07 13.83 13.23
C PRO A 190 8.00 12.39 12.69
N ARG A 191 6.94 12.02 11.95
CA ARG A 191 6.82 10.73 11.25
C ARG A 191 7.62 10.66 9.96
N ALA A 192 7.96 11.81 9.35
CA ALA A 192 8.85 11.94 8.19
C ALA A 192 10.34 11.79 8.55
N THR A 193 10.67 11.57 9.83
CA THR A 193 12.05 11.37 10.32
C THR A 193 12.25 10.02 11.00
N SER A 194 11.26 9.12 10.95
CA SER A 194 11.43 7.77 11.46
C SER A 194 12.21 6.92 10.45
N ASP A 195 13.53 7.11 10.47
CA ASP A 195 14.49 6.07 10.13
C ASP A 195 14.14 4.89 11.04
N ALA A 196 13.50 3.86 10.49
CA ALA A 196 13.50 2.57 11.14
C ALA A 196 14.96 2.10 11.11
N ASP A 197 15.71 2.49 12.14
CA ASP A 197 17.01 1.95 12.49
C ASP A 197 16.80 0.43 12.66
N VAL A 198 16.96 -0.30 11.56
CA VAL A 198 17.05 -1.76 11.60
C VAL A 198 18.38 -2.00 12.30
N PRO A 199 18.40 -2.56 13.52
CA PRO A 199 19.65 -2.82 14.19
C PRO A 199 20.45 -3.77 13.30
N ASP A 200 21.62 -3.30 12.86
CA ASP A 200 22.63 -4.09 12.18
C ASP A 200 23.01 -5.23 13.13
N GLY A 201 22.36 -6.38 12.92
CA GLY A 201 22.59 -7.60 13.67
C GLY A 201 23.96 -8.15 13.30
N ASN A 202 24.99 -7.65 13.98
CA ASN A 202 26.23 -8.40 14.15
C ASN A 202 25.90 -9.71 14.86
N GLU A 203 26.19 -10.85 14.24
CA GLU A 203 26.96 -11.97 14.80
C GLU A 203 27.37 -12.98 13.72
#